data_AF-A0A958XN78-F1
#
_entry.id   AF-A0A958XN78-F1
#
_cell.length_a   1.000
_cell.length_b   1.000
_cell.length_c   1.000
_cell.angle_alpha   90.00
_cell.angle_beta   90.00
_cell.angle_gamma   90.00
#
_symmetry.space_group_name_H-M   'P 1'
#
loop_
_entity.id
_entity.type
_entity.pdbx_description
1 polymer ?
#
loop_
_entity_poly.entity_id
_entity_poly.type
_entity_poly.pdbx_seq_one_letter_code
_entity_poly.pdbx_strand_id
1 'polypeptide(L)'
;MYPDLSYLFHALIGTQPDNWLSVFKTFGFFLALAFLASAVTYYVELRRKARAGVFQPTKVSVTEGAPASMTDIAMNALVGLIIGGKGLYAVQHFAEFRVDPASIILSGKMHWPAALGAAVFFGGLVWWEAWRKRKPKPETRVVDVWPHDRISEMTVWAAVGGIVGAKVFDLFDNWDSFLQDPLGSLLSGGGLAFYGGLVLGFIAVVSFIFRHKIPFLPAADAVAPALTAGYGVGRIGCQMSGDGDWGIVNQAPKPDWMSALPDWMWSTTYPHNVLNTPHTDPVSSVPIDGCTWEYCMQLSMPVFPTPFYEILMMLLIFGILWVLRKPLKVPGLLFFVYLALIAVERFLIEKIRVNVHHDVFGMRMSQAEIISVGLLLISLIGSIYVIWRYRSGKTQEAVAEG
;
A
#
# COMPACT_ATOMS: atom_id res chain seq x y z
N MET A 1 17.84 13.78 -0.77
CA MET A 1 16.68 12.90 -0.49
C MET A 1 16.23 13.17 0.93
N TYR A 2 15.00 12.76 1.22
CA TYR A 2 14.29 13.04 2.45
C TYR A 2 13.92 11.69 3.09
N PRO A 3 14.85 11.04 3.81
CA PRO A 3 14.59 9.75 4.46
C PRO A 3 13.46 9.84 5.49
N ASP A 4 13.32 11.02 6.11
CA ASP A 4 12.24 11.37 7.03
C ASP A 4 11.81 12.83 6.89
N LEU A 5 10.76 13.22 7.61
CA LEU A 5 10.22 14.57 7.55
C LEU A 5 11.21 15.64 8.05
N SER A 6 12.14 15.32 8.96
CA SER A 6 13.15 16.29 9.44
C SER A 6 13.99 16.83 8.27
N TYR A 7 14.40 15.96 7.35
CA TYR A 7 15.18 16.33 6.17
C TYR A 7 14.35 17.13 5.16
N LEU A 8 13.06 16.80 5.02
CA LEU A 8 12.14 17.55 4.16
C LEU A 8 11.94 18.99 4.68
N PHE A 9 11.67 19.15 5.98
CA PHE A 9 11.51 20.47 6.59
C PHE A 9 12.83 21.25 6.63
N HIS A 10 13.97 20.57 6.78
CA HIS A 10 15.27 21.22 6.63
C HIS A 10 15.41 21.88 5.25
N ALA A 11 15.08 21.16 4.17
CA ALA A 11 15.17 21.70 2.82
C ALA A 11 14.13 22.80 2.51
N LEU A 12 12.94 22.73 3.11
CA LEU A 12 11.86 23.70 2.84
C LEU A 12 11.99 24.99 3.65
N ILE A 13 12.35 24.88 4.94
CA ILE A 13 12.29 26.00 5.89
C ILE A 13 13.53 26.10 6.81
N GLY A 14 14.57 25.28 6.58
CA GLY A 14 15.86 25.41 7.27
C GLY A 14 15.89 24.90 8.72
N THR A 15 14.96 24.03 9.13
CA THR A 15 15.00 23.40 10.46
C THR A 15 16.26 22.56 10.64
N GLN A 16 16.77 22.38 11.87
CA GLN A 16 17.89 21.45 12.07
C GLN A 16 17.51 20.03 11.60
N PRO A 17 18.34 19.36 10.78
CA PRO A 17 18.17 17.94 10.47
C PRO A 17 18.18 17.11 11.75
N ASP A 18 17.80 15.84 11.64
CA ASP A 18 17.94 14.92 12.76
C ASP A 18 17.21 15.39 14.04
N ASN A 19 16.01 15.95 13.90
CA ASN A 19 15.20 16.44 15.01
C ASN A 19 14.06 15.45 15.35
N TRP A 20 13.11 15.86 16.20
CA TRP A 20 11.99 15.01 16.62
C TRP A 20 11.08 14.53 15.46
N LEU A 21 11.07 15.24 14.32
CA LEU A 21 10.33 14.87 13.11
C LEU A 21 10.92 13.65 12.39
N SER A 22 12.15 13.21 12.74
CA SER A 22 12.79 12.04 12.14
C SER A 22 12.08 10.72 12.46
N VAL A 23 11.14 10.73 13.42
CA VAL A 23 10.22 9.62 13.69
C VAL A 23 9.29 9.35 12.50
N PHE A 24 8.92 10.39 11.75
CA PHE A 24 8.05 10.26 10.59
C PHE A 24 8.89 9.95 9.36
N LYS A 25 9.16 8.67 9.15
CA LYS A 25 9.85 8.19 7.94
C LYS A 25 9.02 8.51 6.70
N THR A 26 9.67 9.08 5.69
CA THR A 26 8.99 9.56 4.48
C THR A 26 8.30 8.43 3.74
N PHE A 27 8.96 7.27 3.63
CA PHE A 27 8.37 6.07 3.05
C PHE A 27 7.06 5.68 3.74
N GLY A 28 7.06 5.58 5.07
CA GLY A 28 5.86 5.24 5.86
C GLY A 28 4.74 6.27 5.74
N PHE A 29 5.10 7.56 5.69
CA PHE A 29 4.14 8.64 5.46
C PHE A 29 3.45 8.51 4.09
N PHE A 30 4.21 8.31 3.01
CA PHE A 30 3.63 8.14 1.68
C PHE A 30 2.90 6.82 1.51
N LEU A 31 3.29 5.76 2.22
CA LEU A 31 2.54 4.51 2.28
C LEU A 31 1.13 4.75 2.85
N ALA A 32 1.01 5.50 3.95
CA ALA A 32 -0.29 5.87 4.51
C ALA A 32 -1.12 6.72 3.54
N LEU A 33 -0.49 7.67 2.84
CA LEU A 33 -1.16 8.45 1.80
C LEU A 33 -1.59 7.61 0.60
N ALA A 34 -0.83 6.57 0.23
CA ALA A 34 -1.18 5.66 -0.85
C ALA A 34 -2.44 4.84 -0.51
N PHE A 35 -2.57 4.37 0.73
CA PHE A 35 -3.80 3.75 1.22
C PHE A 35 -4.98 4.73 1.16
N LEU A 36 -4.79 5.96 1.62
CA LEU A 36 -5.83 6.99 1.59
C LEU A 36 -6.26 7.33 0.16
N ALA A 37 -5.30 7.56 -0.74
CA ALA A 37 -5.56 7.86 -2.15
C ALA A 37 -6.33 6.72 -2.83
N SER A 38 -5.94 5.47 -2.57
CA SER A 38 -6.65 4.28 -3.07
C SER A 38 -8.06 4.20 -2.51
N ALA A 39 -8.22 4.32 -1.19
CA ALA A 39 -9.51 4.22 -0.51
C ALA A 39 -10.50 5.30 -0.99
N VAL A 40 -10.05 6.56 -1.09
CA VAL A 40 -10.87 7.68 -1.58
C VAL A 40 -11.25 7.47 -3.04
N THR A 41 -10.30 7.07 -3.89
CA THR A 41 -10.56 6.82 -5.31
C THR A 41 -11.57 5.68 -5.50
N TYR A 42 -11.40 4.60 -4.74
CA TYR A 42 -12.30 3.45 -4.81
C TYR A 42 -13.70 3.78 -4.29
N TYR A 43 -13.79 4.54 -3.18
CA TYR A 43 -15.04 5.07 -2.67
C TYR A 43 -15.79 5.88 -3.74
N VAL A 44 -15.10 6.81 -4.41
CA VAL A 44 -15.69 7.65 -5.46
C VAL A 44 -16.21 6.79 -6.62
N GLU A 45 -15.47 5.78 -7.06
CA GLU A 45 -15.91 4.91 -8.16
C GLU A 45 -17.06 3.97 -7.77
N LEU A 46 -17.02 3.34 -6.60
CA LEU A 46 -18.12 2.51 -6.12
C LEU A 46 -19.39 3.35 -5.95
N ARG A 47 -19.29 4.57 -5.41
CA ARG A 47 -20.42 5.48 -5.27
C ARG A 47 -20.98 5.92 -6.63
N ARG A 48 -20.11 6.18 -7.62
CA ARG A 48 -20.53 6.50 -8.98
C ARG A 48 -21.29 5.32 -9.62
N LYS A 49 -20.75 4.11 -9.51
CA LYS A 49 -21.40 2.89 -10.04
C LYS A 49 -22.71 2.57 -9.32
N ALA A 50 -22.78 2.79 -8.01
CA ALA A 50 -24.03 2.67 -7.24
C ALA A 50 -25.10 3.66 -7.75
N ARG A 51 -24.74 4.93 -7.99
CA ARG A 51 -25.65 5.92 -8.61
C ARG A 51 -26.09 5.55 -10.02
N ALA A 52 -25.28 4.78 -10.75
CA ALA A 52 -25.62 4.26 -12.06
C ALA A 52 -26.47 2.97 -12.02
N GLY A 53 -26.88 2.51 -10.83
CA GLY A 53 -27.70 1.32 -10.66
C GLY A 53 -26.96 0.00 -10.82
N VAL A 54 -25.62 0.01 -10.80
CA VAL A 54 -24.79 -1.20 -10.99
C VAL A 54 -24.74 -2.08 -9.74
N PHE A 55 -24.97 -1.50 -8.57
CA PHE A 55 -24.94 -2.20 -7.29
C PHE A 55 -26.31 -2.14 -6.62
N GLN A 56 -26.63 -3.16 -5.83
CA GLN A 56 -27.78 -3.18 -4.94
C GLN A 56 -27.32 -3.03 -3.48
N PRO A 57 -28.10 -2.35 -2.63
CA PRO A 57 -27.79 -2.28 -1.21
C PRO A 57 -28.08 -3.61 -0.51
N THR A 58 -27.26 -3.95 0.46
CA THR A 58 -27.54 -5.07 1.37
C THR A 58 -28.23 -4.53 2.62
N LYS A 59 -29.41 -5.07 2.93
CA LYS A 59 -30.17 -4.73 4.13
C LYS A 59 -29.50 -5.33 5.36
N VAL A 60 -29.04 -4.49 6.28
CA VAL A 60 -28.42 -4.90 7.55
C VAL A 60 -29.25 -4.36 8.70
N SER A 61 -29.63 -5.23 9.63
CA SER A 61 -30.32 -4.83 10.86
C SER A 61 -29.30 -4.27 11.85
N VAL A 62 -29.41 -2.98 12.17
CA VAL A 62 -28.61 -2.32 13.20
C VAL A 62 -29.51 -2.08 14.42
N THR A 63 -29.07 -2.57 15.57
CA THR A 63 -29.79 -2.40 16.84
C THR A 63 -29.28 -1.16 17.55
N GLU A 64 -30.07 -0.08 17.56
CA GLU A 64 -29.71 1.17 18.25
C GLU A 64 -30.09 1.11 19.73
N GLY A 65 -29.18 1.54 20.60
CA GLY A 65 -29.42 1.66 22.04
C GLY A 65 -29.28 0.36 22.84
N ALA A 66 -28.67 -0.68 22.25
CA ALA A 66 -28.23 -1.88 22.96
C ALA A 66 -27.09 -1.57 23.96
N PRO A 67 -26.92 -2.35 25.04
CA PRO A 67 -25.72 -2.27 25.88
C PRO A 67 -24.46 -2.58 25.06
N ALA A 68 -23.31 -2.07 25.50
CA ALA A 68 -22.03 -2.36 24.84
C ALA A 68 -21.81 -3.87 24.73
N SER A 69 -21.46 -4.33 23.53
CA SER A 69 -21.02 -5.69 23.32
C SER A 69 -19.73 -5.93 24.11
N MET A 70 -19.63 -7.07 24.80
CA MET A 70 -18.38 -7.45 25.48
C MET A 70 -17.22 -7.55 24.50
N THR A 71 -17.49 -7.94 23.25
CA THR A 71 -16.51 -7.97 22.18
C THR A 71 -16.01 -6.57 21.84
N ASP A 72 -16.90 -5.56 21.76
CA ASP A 72 -16.51 -4.19 21.44
C ASP A 72 -15.65 -3.58 22.56
N ILE A 73 -16.03 -3.82 23.82
CA ILE A 73 -15.24 -3.40 24.98
C ILE A 73 -13.87 -4.07 24.94
N ALA A 74 -13.81 -5.38 24.74
CA ALA A 74 -12.56 -6.14 24.71
C ALA A 74 -11.64 -5.69 23.55
N MET A 75 -12.18 -5.45 22.35
CA MET A 75 -11.40 -4.99 21.21
C MET A 75 -10.85 -3.58 21.43
N ASN A 76 -11.66 -2.66 21.98
CA ASN A 76 -11.19 -1.31 22.28
C ASN A 76 -10.19 -1.29 23.45
N ALA A 77 -10.38 -2.16 24.45
CA ALA A 77 -9.39 -2.36 25.51
C ALA A 77 -8.06 -2.91 24.95
N LEU A 78 -8.10 -3.86 24.00
CA LEU A 78 -6.90 -4.37 23.33
C LEU A 78 -6.19 -3.29 22.51
N VAL A 79 -6.94 -2.46 21.77
CA VAL A 79 -6.39 -1.30 21.05
C VAL A 79 -5.73 -0.34 22.04
N GLY A 80 -6.40 -0.03 23.15
CA GLY A 80 -5.85 0.78 24.23
C GLY A 80 -4.57 0.19 24.82
N LEU A 81 -4.54 -1.12 25.05
CA LEU A 81 -3.37 -1.86 25.54
C LEU A 81 -2.16 -1.65 24.62
N ILE A 82 -2.35 -1.85 23.32
CA ILE A 82 -1.30 -1.71 22.32
C ILE A 82 -0.84 -0.26 22.22
N ILE A 83 -1.77 0.70 22.05
CA ILE A 83 -1.43 2.12 21.88
C ILE A 83 -0.75 2.69 23.13
N GLY A 84 -1.32 2.47 24.32
CA GLY A 84 -0.76 2.99 25.56
C GLY A 84 0.57 2.33 25.93
N GLY A 85 0.66 1.01 25.78
CA GLY A 85 1.85 0.24 26.09
C GLY A 85 3.01 0.54 25.16
N LYS A 86 2.79 0.47 23.84
CA LYS A 86 3.83 0.74 22.84
C LYS A 86 4.12 2.22 22.70
N GLY A 87 3.11 3.08 22.78
CA GLY A 87 3.28 4.53 22.67
C GLY A 87 4.19 5.06 23.77
N LEU A 88 3.93 4.74 25.03
CA LEU A 88 4.80 5.19 26.11
C LEU A 88 6.19 4.53 26.06
N TYR A 89 6.26 3.24 25.69
CA TYR A 89 7.55 2.55 25.52
C TYR A 89 8.41 3.22 24.44
N ALA A 90 7.81 3.59 23.31
CA ALA A 90 8.48 4.31 22.22
C ALA A 90 8.97 5.70 22.65
N VAL A 91 8.21 6.42 23.49
CA VAL A 91 8.64 7.70 24.07
C VAL A 91 9.82 7.52 25.02
N GLN A 92 9.80 6.47 25.85
CA GLN A 92 10.92 6.15 26.76
C GLN A 92 12.20 5.74 26.01
N HIS A 93 12.04 5.09 24.85
CA HIS A 93 13.14 4.60 23.99
C HIS A 93 13.21 5.39 22.69
N PHE A 94 13.01 6.71 22.76
CA PHE A 94 12.84 7.58 21.59
C PHE A 94 14.03 7.54 20.63
N ALA A 95 15.25 7.40 21.16
CA ALA A 95 16.46 7.30 20.35
C ALA A 95 16.44 6.06 19.44
N GLU A 96 16.09 4.89 19.98
CA GLU A 96 15.95 3.64 19.21
C GLU A 96 14.75 3.72 18.25
N PHE A 97 13.61 4.25 18.75
CA PHE A 97 12.38 4.38 17.97
C PHE A 97 12.55 5.25 16.73
N ARG A 98 13.35 6.31 16.82
CA ARG A 98 13.60 7.22 15.72
C ARG A 98 14.41 6.55 14.59
N VAL A 99 15.35 5.69 14.94
CA VAL A 99 16.21 4.99 13.96
C VAL A 99 15.40 3.87 13.30
N ASP A 100 14.80 3.00 14.11
CA ASP A 100 14.02 1.85 13.64
C ASP A 100 12.68 1.74 14.40
N PRO A 101 11.62 2.39 13.91
CA PRO A 101 10.29 2.28 14.51
C PRO A 101 9.72 0.85 14.52
N ALA A 102 10.08 0.03 13.52
CA ALA A 102 9.52 -1.31 13.34
C ALA A 102 10.00 -2.25 14.43
N SER A 103 11.26 -2.13 14.87
CA SER A 103 11.81 -2.89 16.00
C SER A 103 10.98 -2.76 17.28
N ILE A 104 10.42 -1.58 17.54
CA ILE A 104 9.59 -1.33 18.73
C ILE A 104 8.12 -1.66 18.47
N ILE A 105 7.58 -1.28 17.31
CA ILE A 105 6.17 -1.49 16.99
C ILE A 105 5.84 -2.98 16.86
N LEU A 106 6.72 -3.78 16.27
CA LEU A 106 6.47 -5.20 16.01
C LEU A 106 7.00 -6.14 17.11
N SER A 107 7.87 -5.66 18.01
CA SER A 107 8.35 -6.49 19.12
C SER A 107 7.30 -6.75 20.20
N GLY A 108 7.54 -7.74 21.06
CA GLY A 108 6.73 -7.99 22.27
C GLY A 108 6.93 -6.97 23.40
N LYS A 109 7.87 -6.02 23.26
CA LYS A 109 8.20 -5.05 24.31
C LYS A 109 7.07 -4.01 24.46
N MET A 110 6.66 -3.73 25.70
CA MET A 110 5.66 -2.71 26.02
C MET A 110 5.78 -2.20 27.45
N HIS A 111 5.28 -0.99 27.68
CA HIS A 111 5.16 -0.43 29.02
C HIS A 111 3.85 -0.89 29.69
N TRP A 112 3.89 -2.02 30.40
CA TRP A 112 2.72 -2.70 30.96
C TRP A 112 1.78 -1.83 31.81
N PRO A 113 2.25 -0.97 32.74
CA PRO A 113 1.34 -0.13 33.51
C PRO A 113 0.53 0.85 32.64
N ALA A 114 1.17 1.39 31.60
CA ALA A 114 0.50 2.29 30.66
C ALA A 114 -0.44 1.54 29.73
N ALA A 115 -0.04 0.32 29.32
CA ALA A 115 -0.88 -0.59 28.55
C ALA A 115 -2.19 -0.91 29.29
N LEU A 116 -2.08 -1.34 30.55
CA LEU A 116 -3.25 -1.67 31.38
C LEU A 116 -4.13 -0.44 31.66
N GLY A 117 -3.52 0.70 31.98
CA GLY A 117 -4.27 1.95 32.19
C GLY A 117 -5.04 2.39 30.94
N ALA A 118 -4.40 2.35 29.77
CA ALA A 118 -5.05 2.68 28.51
C ALA A 118 -6.13 1.66 28.13
N ALA A 119 -5.92 0.36 28.37
CA ALA A 119 -6.93 -0.67 28.13
C ALA A 119 -8.22 -0.42 28.94
N VAL A 120 -8.07 -0.11 30.23
CA VAL A 120 -9.20 0.26 31.10
C VAL A 120 -9.88 1.54 30.62
N PHE A 121 -9.10 2.54 30.22
CA PHE A 121 -9.62 3.81 29.72
C PHE A 121 -10.45 3.62 28.45
N PHE A 122 -9.90 3.00 27.40
CA PHE A 122 -10.60 2.81 26.12
C PHE A 122 -11.80 1.84 26.23
N GLY A 123 -11.64 0.73 26.95
CA GLY A 123 -12.76 -0.17 27.22
C GLY A 123 -13.88 0.50 28.03
N GLY A 124 -13.48 1.29 29.04
CA GLY A 124 -14.38 2.10 29.85
C GLY A 124 -15.11 3.18 29.07
N LEU A 125 -14.44 3.83 28.09
CA LEU A 125 -15.06 4.82 27.19
C LEU A 125 -16.18 4.20 26.35
N VAL A 126 -15.95 3.04 25.74
CA VAL A 126 -16.97 2.35 24.94
C VAL A 126 -18.15 1.91 25.81
N TRP A 127 -17.87 1.35 26.98
CA TRP A 127 -18.90 1.01 27.95
C TRP A 127 -19.72 2.24 28.37
N TRP A 128 -19.04 3.35 28.68
CA TRP A 128 -19.69 4.59 29.09
C TRP A 128 -20.55 5.19 27.97
N GLU A 129 -20.05 5.21 26.74
CA GLU A 129 -20.83 5.69 25.60
C GLU A 129 -22.08 4.86 25.34
N ALA A 130 -21.96 3.53 25.36
CA ALA A 130 -23.10 2.65 25.17
C ALA A 130 -24.11 2.80 26.32
N TRP A 131 -23.63 2.98 27.55
CA TRP A 131 -24.49 3.24 28.71
C TRP A 131 -25.26 4.56 28.55
N ARG A 132 -24.61 5.65 28.10
CA ARG A 132 -25.28 6.94 27.83
C ARG A 132 -26.32 6.86 26.71
N LYS A 133 -26.05 6.08 25.67
CA LYS A 133 -26.93 5.92 24.49
C LYS A 133 -27.96 4.80 24.65
N ARG A 134 -27.96 4.10 25.79
CA ARG A 134 -28.85 2.96 26.03
C ARG A 134 -30.30 3.42 26.07
N LYS A 135 -31.15 2.81 25.25
CA LYS A 135 -32.60 3.02 25.31
C LYS A 135 -33.24 1.92 26.18
N PRO A 136 -34.36 2.20 26.88
CA PRO A 136 -35.09 1.18 27.66
C PRO A 136 -35.55 0.00 26.80
N LYS A 137 -35.84 0.26 25.51
CA LYS A 137 -36.09 -0.75 24.49
C LYS A 137 -35.19 -0.44 23.28
N PRO A 138 -34.22 -1.31 22.96
CA PRO A 138 -33.42 -1.16 21.75
C PRO A 138 -34.33 -1.21 20.51
N GLU A 139 -34.09 -0.31 19.56
CA GLU A 139 -34.83 -0.27 18.29
C GLU A 139 -33.97 -0.87 17.19
N THR A 140 -34.46 -1.92 16.54
CA THR A 140 -33.81 -2.48 15.36
C THR A 140 -34.24 -1.71 14.13
N ARG A 141 -33.29 -1.05 13.47
CA ARG A 141 -33.51 -0.38 12.18
C ARG A 141 -32.81 -1.15 11.07
N VAL A 142 -33.53 -1.39 9.98
CA VAL A 142 -32.93 -1.96 8.77
C VAL A 142 -32.34 -0.81 7.98
N VAL A 143 -31.02 -0.81 7.82
CA VAL A 143 -30.29 0.18 7.04
C VAL A 143 -29.75 -0.47 5.77
N ASP A 144 -29.80 0.29 4.69
CA ASP A 144 -29.23 -0.10 3.40
C ASP A 144 -27.72 0.20 3.41
N VAL A 145 -26.90 -0.86 3.33
CA VAL A 145 -25.44 -0.74 3.30
C VAL A 145 -24.95 -0.97 1.88
N TRP A 146 -24.27 0.02 1.31
CA TRP A 146 -23.74 -0.04 -0.04
C TRP A 146 -22.27 -0.50 -0.07
N PRO A 147 -21.77 -0.98 -1.23
CA PRO A 147 -20.36 -1.33 -1.36
C PRO A 147 -19.38 -0.21 -0.97
N HIS A 148 -19.73 1.05 -1.23
CA HIS A 148 -18.88 2.20 -0.88
C HIS A 148 -18.85 2.50 0.62
N ASP A 149 -19.80 2.02 1.42
CA ASP A 149 -19.78 2.16 2.87
C ASP A 149 -18.79 1.19 3.53
N ARG A 150 -18.37 0.15 2.80
CA ARG A 150 -17.48 -0.93 3.28
C ARG A 150 -16.01 -0.71 2.93
N ILE A 151 -15.63 0.49 2.47
CA ILE A 151 -14.25 0.78 2.05
C ILE A 151 -13.27 0.57 3.19
N SER A 152 -13.58 1.05 4.40
CA SER A 152 -12.73 0.86 5.57
C SER A 152 -12.54 -0.62 5.91
N GLU A 153 -13.61 -1.41 5.87
CA GLU A 153 -13.55 -2.87 6.05
C GLU A 153 -12.63 -3.50 5.00
N MET A 154 -12.82 -3.19 3.72
CA MET A 154 -11.98 -3.71 2.64
C MET A 154 -10.51 -3.33 2.81
N THR A 155 -10.22 -2.08 3.22
CA THR A 155 -8.85 -1.62 3.48
C THR A 155 -8.22 -2.37 4.65
N VAL A 156 -8.96 -2.64 5.73
CA VAL A 156 -8.47 -3.45 6.86
C VAL A 156 -8.21 -4.88 6.42
N TRP A 157 -9.11 -5.49 5.65
CA TRP A 157 -8.89 -6.84 5.08
C TRP A 157 -7.65 -6.89 4.19
N ALA A 158 -7.44 -5.87 3.34
CA ALA A 158 -6.25 -5.76 2.51
C ALA A 158 -4.97 -5.63 3.35
N ALA A 159 -4.98 -4.77 4.37
CA ALA A 159 -3.82 -4.54 5.24
C ALA A 159 -3.47 -5.80 6.05
N VAL A 160 -4.46 -6.43 6.68
CA VAL A 160 -4.25 -7.66 7.45
C VAL A 160 -3.79 -8.80 6.54
N GLY A 161 -4.48 -9.03 5.43
CA GLY A 161 -4.09 -10.07 4.46
C GLY A 161 -2.70 -9.83 3.88
N GLY A 162 -2.34 -8.57 3.61
CA GLY A 162 -1.03 -8.18 3.11
C GLY A 162 0.10 -8.41 4.12
N ILE A 163 -0.08 -7.99 5.38
CA ILE A 163 0.93 -8.20 6.43
C ILE A 163 1.10 -9.70 6.71
N VAL A 164 -0.01 -10.43 6.88
CA VAL A 164 0.01 -11.88 7.12
C VAL A 164 0.68 -12.60 5.94
N GLY A 165 0.33 -12.25 4.71
CA GLY A 165 0.94 -12.85 3.52
C GLY A 165 2.42 -12.56 3.40
N ALA A 166 2.83 -11.32 3.64
CA ALA A 166 4.23 -10.93 3.57
C ALA A 166 5.08 -11.70 4.59
N LYS A 167 4.55 -11.89 5.81
CA LYS A 167 5.20 -12.72 6.82
C LYS A 167 5.21 -14.19 6.44
N VAL A 168 4.09 -14.77 6.04
CA VAL A 168 4.01 -16.19 5.69
C VAL A 168 5.00 -16.55 4.58
N PHE A 169 5.13 -15.73 3.55
CA PHE A 169 6.08 -15.99 2.47
C PHE A 169 7.53 -15.80 2.92
N ASP A 170 7.82 -14.79 3.74
CA ASP A 170 9.15 -14.61 4.33
C ASP A 170 9.59 -15.84 5.16
N LEU A 171 8.66 -16.47 5.87
CA LEU A 171 8.92 -17.73 6.59
C LEU A 171 9.32 -18.86 5.66
N PHE A 172 8.72 -18.94 4.46
CA PHE A 172 9.08 -19.96 3.47
C PHE A 172 10.42 -19.66 2.80
N ASP A 173 10.69 -18.38 2.49
CA ASP A 173 11.94 -17.95 1.88
C ASP A 173 13.13 -18.14 2.86
N ASN A 174 12.89 -17.96 4.16
CA ASN A 174 13.89 -18.07 5.23
C ASN A 174 13.64 -19.26 6.17
N TRP A 175 13.22 -20.41 5.62
CA TRP A 175 12.77 -21.57 6.39
C TRP A 175 13.78 -22.05 7.45
N ASP A 176 15.07 -22.12 7.10
CA ASP A 176 16.11 -22.58 8.00
C ASP A 176 16.34 -21.62 9.19
N SER A 177 16.24 -20.31 8.94
CA SER A 177 16.32 -19.28 10.00
C SER A 177 15.09 -19.33 10.90
N PHE A 178 13.91 -19.56 10.33
CA PHE A 178 12.66 -19.70 11.08
C PHE A 178 12.70 -20.91 12.03
N LEU A 179 13.22 -22.07 11.59
CA LEU A 179 13.32 -23.26 12.43
C LEU A 179 14.25 -23.05 13.65
N GLN A 180 15.22 -22.16 13.55
CA GLN A 180 16.17 -21.85 14.63
C GLN A 180 15.58 -20.90 15.66
N ASP A 181 14.82 -19.88 15.24
CA ASP A 181 14.13 -18.96 16.14
C ASP A 181 12.72 -18.59 15.61
N PRO A 182 11.71 -19.44 15.88
CA PRO A 182 10.36 -19.23 15.37
C PRO A 182 9.69 -17.96 15.92
N LEU A 183 9.87 -17.68 17.22
CA LEU A 183 9.23 -16.54 17.88
C LEU A 183 9.91 -15.22 17.48
N GLY A 184 11.24 -15.20 17.41
CA GLY A 184 11.99 -14.04 16.93
C GLY A 184 11.70 -13.72 15.47
N SER A 185 11.62 -14.72 14.60
CA SER A 185 11.32 -14.53 13.18
C SER A 185 9.90 -13.98 12.96
N LEU A 186 8.90 -14.51 13.67
CA LEU A 186 7.50 -14.06 13.58
C LEU A 186 7.29 -12.64 14.12
N LEU A 187 7.93 -12.29 15.23
CA LEU A 187 7.80 -10.99 15.88
C LEU A 187 8.84 -9.96 15.41
N SER A 188 9.72 -10.35 14.47
CA SER A 188 10.71 -9.44 13.90
C SER A 188 10.05 -8.31 13.13
N GLY A 189 10.65 -7.12 13.19
CA GLY A 189 10.20 -5.98 12.40
C GLY A 189 10.53 -6.08 10.90
N GLY A 190 11.48 -6.93 10.53
CA GLY A 190 11.93 -7.16 9.16
C GLY A 190 11.26 -8.37 8.48
N GLY A 191 11.70 -8.73 7.27
CA GLY A 191 11.20 -9.94 6.59
C GLY A 191 9.75 -9.82 6.12
N LEU A 192 9.47 -8.90 5.21
CA LEU A 192 8.14 -8.73 4.61
C LEU A 192 8.25 -9.05 3.11
N ALA A 193 7.94 -10.29 2.74
CA ALA A 193 7.98 -10.73 1.36
C ALA A 193 6.86 -10.07 0.53
N PHE A 194 7.23 -9.27 -0.46
CA PHE A 194 6.29 -8.51 -1.28
C PHE A 194 5.22 -9.39 -1.94
N TYR A 195 5.62 -10.51 -2.56
CA TYR A 195 4.70 -11.40 -3.27
C TYR A 195 3.66 -12.03 -2.34
N GLY A 196 4.07 -12.41 -1.13
CA GLY A 196 3.14 -12.94 -0.14
C GLY A 196 2.07 -11.92 0.24
N GLY A 197 2.48 -10.68 0.45
CA GLY A 197 1.55 -9.60 0.76
C GLY A 197 0.58 -9.30 -0.38
N LEU A 198 1.06 -9.29 -1.63
CA LEU A 198 0.21 -9.11 -2.80
C LEU A 198 -0.84 -10.24 -2.93
N VAL A 199 -0.41 -11.50 -2.83
CA VAL A 199 -1.27 -12.66 -3.06
C VAL A 199 -2.32 -12.81 -1.96
N LEU A 200 -1.93 -12.83 -0.68
CA LEU A 200 -2.90 -12.99 0.39
C LEU A 200 -3.74 -11.73 0.62
N GLY A 201 -3.19 -10.54 0.36
CA GLY A 201 -3.96 -9.28 0.35
C GLY A 201 -5.07 -9.30 -0.70
N PHE A 202 -4.75 -9.74 -1.92
CA PHE A 202 -5.75 -9.92 -2.99
C PHE A 202 -6.81 -10.95 -2.59
N ILE A 203 -6.41 -12.13 -2.11
CA ILE A 203 -7.34 -13.18 -1.68
C ILE A 203 -8.27 -12.68 -0.57
N ALA A 204 -7.75 -11.91 0.39
CA ALA A 204 -8.52 -11.35 1.49
C ALA A 204 -9.64 -10.43 1.01
N VAL A 205 -9.32 -9.47 0.13
CA VAL A 205 -10.30 -8.53 -0.43
C VAL A 205 -11.30 -9.23 -1.35
N VAL A 206 -10.84 -10.16 -2.18
CA VAL A 206 -11.72 -10.92 -3.07
C VAL A 206 -12.70 -11.79 -2.28
N SER A 207 -12.22 -12.45 -1.22
CA SER A 207 -13.06 -13.21 -0.29
C SER A 207 -14.09 -12.31 0.39
N PHE A 208 -13.72 -11.09 0.77
CA PHE A 208 -14.64 -10.10 1.32
C PHE A 208 -15.73 -9.72 0.31
N ILE A 209 -15.35 -9.37 -0.93
CA ILE A 209 -16.29 -9.01 -2.01
C ILE A 209 -17.33 -10.13 -2.23
N PHE A 210 -16.88 -11.39 -2.30
CA PHE A 210 -17.78 -12.53 -2.47
C PHE A 210 -18.67 -12.79 -1.25
N ARG A 211 -18.13 -12.70 -0.03
CA ARG A 211 -18.92 -12.85 1.21
C ARG A 211 -20.04 -11.81 1.31
N HIS A 212 -19.82 -10.61 0.80
CA HIS A 212 -20.79 -9.52 0.80
C HIS A 212 -21.65 -9.46 -0.48
N LYS A 213 -21.57 -10.48 -1.36
CA LYS A 213 -22.33 -10.57 -2.62
C LYS A 213 -22.17 -9.35 -3.52
N ILE A 214 -21.01 -8.69 -3.47
CA ILE A 214 -20.71 -7.55 -4.32
C ILE A 214 -20.31 -8.09 -5.69
N PRO A 215 -20.95 -7.66 -6.80
CA PRO A 215 -20.57 -8.07 -8.15
C PRO A 215 -19.08 -7.81 -8.43
N PHE A 216 -18.33 -8.89 -8.65
CA PHE A 216 -16.87 -8.83 -8.75
C PHE A 216 -16.37 -7.97 -9.91
N LEU A 217 -16.89 -8.16 -11.13
CA LEU A 217 -16.40 -7.41 -12.31
C LEU A 217 -16.64 -5.89 -12.19
N PRO A 218 -17.82 -5.41 -11.77
CA PRO A 218 -18.00 -3.98 -11.46
C PRO A 218 -17.09 -3.44 -10.35
N ALA A 219 -16.83 -4.24 -9.31
CA ALA A 219 -15.91 -3.87 -8.23
C ALA A 219 -14.46 -3.79 -8.74
N ALA A 220 -14.04 -4.75 -9.56
CA ALA A 220 -12.73 -4.76 -10.20
C ALA A 220 -12.51 -3.53 -11.11
N ASP A 221 -13.51 -3.16 -11.91
CA ASP A 221 -13.43 -1.91 -12.68
C ASP A 221 -13.27 -0.68 -11.79
N ALA A 222 -13.97 -0.64 -10.65
CA ALA A 222 -13.89 0.48 -9.72
C ALA A 222 -12.53 0.55 -8.99
N VAL A 223 -11.88 -0.59 -8.74
CA VAL A 223 -10.59 -0.65 -8.05
C VAL A 223 -9.41 -0.32 -8.97
N ALA A 224 -9.52 -0.51 -10.29
CA ALA A 224 -8.46 -0.22 -11.26
C ALA A 224 -7.81 1.18 -11.12
N PRO A 225 -8.56 2.31 -11.16
CA PRO A 225 -7.98 3.63 -10.93
C PRO A 225 -7.48 3.82 -9.50
N ALA A 226 -8.08 3.13 -8.52
CA ALA A 226 -7.65 3.20 -7.12
C ALA A 226 -6.28 2.58 -6.89
N LEU A 227 -6.03 1.38 -7.47
CA LEU A 227 -4.72 0.73 -7.43
C LEU A 227 -3.64 1.59 -8.09
N THR A 228 -3.97 2.21 -9.22
CA THR A 228 -3.05 3.11 -9.93
C THR A 228 -2.71 4.34 -9.10
N ALA A 229 -3.71 4.96 -8.44
CA ALA A 229 -3.49 6.09 -7.55
C ALA A 229 -2.61 5.72 -6.35
N GLY A 230 -2.87 4.57 -5.73
CA GLY A 230 -2.05 4.03 -4.65
C GLY A 230 -0.61 3.79 -5.07
N TYR A 231 -0.39 3.12 -6.20
CA TYR A 231 0.94 2.87 -6.76
C TYR A 231 1.69 4.19 -6.96
N GLY A 232 1.07 5.16 -7.66
CA GLY A 232 1.71 6.44 -7.96
C GLY A 232 2.13 7.19 -6.69
N VAL A 233 1.25 7.25 -5.68
CA VAL A 233 1.58 7.89 -4.39
C VAL A 233 2.66 7.13 -3.64
N GLY A 234 2.64 5.79 -3.67
CA GLY A 234 3.68 4.96 -3.06
C GLY A 234 5.06 5.22 -3.66
N ARG A 235 5.14 5.39 -5.00
CA ARG A 235 6.40 5.71 -5.69
C ARG A 235 6.94 7.10 -5.37
N ILE A 236 6.09 8.06 -4.99
CA ILE A 236 6.56 9.33 -4.42
C ILE A 236 7.35 9.05 -3.14
N GLY A 237 6.86 8.13 -2.30
CA GLY A 237 7.58 7.64 -1.12
C GLY A 237 8.98 7.14 -1.47
N CYS A 238 9.07 6.20 -2.41
CA CYS A 238 10.34 5.62 -2.88
C CYS A 238 11.30 6.68 -3.42
N GLN A 239 10.80 7.59 -4.27
CA GLN A 239 11.61 8.68 -4.83
C GLN A 239 12.16 9.61 -3.74
N MET A 240 11.33 9.95 -2.76
CA MET A 240 11.69 10.91 -1.72
C MET A 240 12.63 10.30 -0.69
N SER A 241 12.43 9.04 -0.29
CA SER A 241 13.30 8.36 0.68
C SER A 241 14.63 7.89 0.08
N GLY A 242 14.67 7.58 -1.22
CA GLY A 242 15.79 6.88 -1.83
C GLY A 242 15.95 5.50 -1.21
N ASP A 243 14.95 4.65 -1.34
CA ASP A 243 14.87 3.33 -0.69
C ASP A 243 15.52 2.18 -1.46
N GLY A 244 16.19 2.46 -2.58
CA GLY A 244 16.78 1.43 -3.45
C GLY A 244 16.00 1.18 -4.72
N ASP A 245 14.83 1.81 -4.91
CA ASP A 245 14.01 1.60 -6.09
C ASP A 245 14.48 2.35 -7.36
N TRP A 246 15.75 2.73 -7.42
CA TRP A 246 16.40 3.38 -8.56
C TRP A 246 16.80 2.41 -9.69
N GLY A 247 17.20 3.00 -10.82
CA GLY A 247 17.57 2.26 -12.02
C GLY A 247 19.06 1.93 -12.13
N ILE A 248 19.45 1.48 -13.32
CA ILE A 248 20.85 1.28 -13.70
C ILE A 248 21.61 2.62 -13.77
N VAL A 249 22.94 2.54 -13.77
CA VAL A 249 23.84 3.70 -13.93
C VAL A 249 23.48 4.47 -15.20
N ASN A 250 23.32 5.78 -15.05
CA ASN A 250 23.05 6.71 -16.14
C ASN A 250 24.06 7.86 -16.16
N GLN A 251 25.12 7.69 -16.94
CA GLN A 251 26.12 8.74 -17.20
C GLN A 251 25.86 9.48 -18.51
N ALA A 252 24.79 9.15 -19.22
CA ALA A 252 24.46 9.82 -20.48
C ALA A 252 24.10 11.29 -20.21
N PRO A 253 24.54 12.22 -21.08
CA PRO A 253 24.15 13.62 -20.94
C PRO A 253 22.63 13.76 -21.04
N LYS A 254 22.06 14.67 -20.26
CA LYS A 254 20.63 14.98 -20.30
C LYS A 254 20.26 15.46 -21.72
N PRO A 255 19.24 14.89 -22.37
CA PRO A 255 18.84 15.31 -23.71
C PRO A 255 18.46 16.80 -23.77
N ASP A 256 18.75 17.47 -24.89
CA ASP A 256 18.53 18.92 -25.06
C ASP A 256 17.06 19.33 -24.85
N TRP A 257 16.11 18.48 -25.24
CA TRP A 257 14.68 18.71 -25.06
C TRP A 257 14.23 18.67 -23.58
N MET A 258 15.07 18.15 -22.67
CA MET A 258 14.89 18.18 -21.22
C MET A 258 15.73 19.27 -20.54
N SER A 259 16.37 20.17 -21.28
CA SER A 259 17.25 21.21 -20.73
C SER A 259 16.57 22.08 -19.66
N ALA A 260 15.28 22.38 -19.81
CA ALA A 260 14.50 23.16 -18.85
C ALA A 260 14.13 22.41 -17.56
N LEU A 261 14.29 21.09 -17.52
CA LEU A 261 13.97 20.27 -16.35
C LEU A 261 15.18 20.14 -15.42
N PRO A 262 14.97 20.00 -14.10
CA PRO A 262 16.05 19.72 -13.15
C PRO A 262 16.84 18.44 -13.50
N ASP A 263 18.15 18.45 -13.27
CA ASP A 263 19.03 17.33 -13.64
C ASP A 263 18.67 16.01 -12.96
N TRP A 264 18.19 16.08 -11.71
CA TRP A 264 17.78 14.90 -10.95
C TRP A 264 16.65 14.11 -11.61
N MET A 265 15.86 14.72 -12.50
CA MET A 265 14.80 14.05 -13.26
C MET A 265 15.36 13.15 -14.37
N TRP A 266 16.61 13.32 -14.77
CA TRP A 266 17.29 12.49 -15.76
C TRP A 266 18.27 11.51 -15.10
N SER A 267 19.09 12.01 -14.19
CA SER A 267 20.09 11.22 -13.49
C SER A 267 20.39 11.81 -12.11
N THR A 268 20.49 10.97 -11.09
CA THR A 268 20.65 11.40 -9.70
C THR A 268 21.48 10.39 -8.90
N THR A 269 22.21 10.87 -7.89
CA THR A 269 22.99 10.04 -6.96
C THR A 269 22.24 9.72 -5.67
N TYR A 270 20.98 10.17 -5.53
CA TYR A 270 20.18 10.00 -4.30
C TYR A 270 20.96 10.34 -3.02
N PRO A 271 21.39 11.61 -2.83
CA PRO A 271 22.08 12.02 -1.61
C PRO A 271 21.16 11.90 -0.39
N HIS A 272 21.69 11.48 0.76
CA HIS A 272 20.92 11.22 1.99
C HIS A 272 19.85 10.12 1.82
N ASN A 273 20.15 9.07 1.06
CA ASN A 273 19.23 7.94 0.87
C ASN A 273 19.08 7.09 2.15
N VAL A 274 17.94 6.43 2.30
CA VAL A 274 17.59 5.70 3.53
C VAL A 274 18.39 4.40 3.73
N LEU A 275 19.01 3.83 2.69
CA LEU A 275 19.85 2.63 2.83
C LEU A 275 21.04 2.87 3.77
N ASN A 276 21.59 4.09 3.76
CA ASN A 276 22.56 4.61 4.72
C ASN A 276 23.71 3.67 5.11
N THR A 277 24.13 2.80 4.19
CA THR A 277 25.16 1.78 4.44
C THR A 277 26.03 1.63 3.20
N PRO A 278 27.32 1.29 3.34
CA PRO A 278 28.14 0.88 2.21
C PRO A 278 27.55 -0.39 1.60
N HIS A 279 26.81 -0.24 0.51
CA HIS A 279 26.27 -1.34 -0.27
C HIS A 279 26.95 -1.35 -1.64
N THR A 280 27.28 -2.52 -2.18
CA THR A 280 28.10 -2.66 -3.40
C THR A 280 27.35 -3.20 -4.62
N ASP A 281 26.02 -3.35 -4.58
CA ASP A 281 25.25 -3.84 -5.71
C ASP A 281 23.99 -3.00 -5.93
N PRO A 282 23.76 -2.38 -7.09
CA PRO A 282 24.61 -2.32 -8.29
C PRO A 282 25.62 -1.16 -8.27
N VAL A 283 25.46 -0.20 -7.35
CA VAL A 283 26.27 1.03 -7.28
C VAL A 283 26.70 1.26 -5.83
N SER A 284 28.01 1.43 -5.63
CA SER A 284 28.59 1.66 -4.31
C SER A 284 28.01 2.91 -3.65
N SER A 285 27.54 2.81 -2.42
CA SER A 285 27.22 4.01 -1.62
C SER A 285 28.49 4.57 -0.97
N VAL A 286 28.72 5.87 -1.13
CA VAL A 286 29.88 6.62 -0.62
C VAL A 286 29.44 7.72 0.35
N PRO A 287 30.27 8.05 1.36
CA PRO A 287 30.00 9.19 2.24
C PRO A 287 29.93 10.51 1.48
N ILE A 288 29.09 11.43 1.94
CA ILE A 288 29.02 12.82 1.49
C ILE A 288 30.07 13.62 2.25
N ASP A 289 30.98 14.28 1.53
CA ASP A 289 32.05 15.07 2.13
C ASP A 289 31.50 16.17 3.06
N GLY A 290 32.00 16.18 4.31
CA GLY A 290 31.62 17.17 5.32
C GLY A 290 30.24 16.97 5.96
N CYS A 291 29.53 15.88 5.66
CA CYS A 291 28.23 15.58 6.27
C CYS A 291 28.40 14.95 7.67
N THR A 292 27.69 15.49 8.66
CA THR A 292 27.68 15.00 10.06
C THR A 292 26.29 14.58 10.54
N TRP A 293 25.34 14.45 9.62
CA TRP A 293 23.96 14.04 9.88
C TRP A 293 23.83 12.52 9.97
N GLU A 294 22.65 12.03 10.34
CA GLU A 294 22.37 10.60 10.44
C GLU A 294 22.45 9.91 9.08
N TYR A 295 21.91 10.53 8.02
CA TYR A 295 21.92 10.00 6.65
C TYR A 295 22.97 10.70 5.79
N CYS A 296 24.23 10.28 5.83
CA CYS A 296 25.34 10.94 5.13
C CYS A 296 25.89 10.16 3.92
N MET A 297 25.07 9.29 3.33
CA MET A 297 25.46 8.46 2.19
C MET A 297 24.79 8.93 0.89
N GLN A 298 25.49 8.73 -0.23
CA GLN A 298 24.98 8.90 -1.59
C GLN A 298 25.53 7.82 -2.52
N LEU A 299 24.94 7.62 -3.69
CA LEU A 299 25.48 6.72 -4.71
C LEU A 299 26.76 7.31 -5.33
N SER A 300 27.76 6.45 -5.56
CA SER A 300 29.04 6.83 -6.19
C SER A 300 28.87 7.23 -7.65
N MET A 301 27.85 6.69 -8.32
CA MET A 301 27.52 6.97 -9.70
C MET A 301 26.04 7.36 -9.82
N PRO A 302 25.70 8.25 -10.76
CA PRO A 302 24.33 8.68 -10.94
C PRO A 302 23.55 7.61 -11.71
N VAL A 303 22.27 7.45 -11.37
CA VAL A 303 21.39 6.40 -11.86
C VAL A 303 20.08 6.99 -12.40
N PHE A 304 19.36 6.22 -13.22
CA PHE A 304 18.01 6.60 -13.63
C PHE A 304 17.08 6.71 -12.41
N PRO A 305 16.31 7.81 -12.28
CA PRO A 305 15.32 7.94 -11.22
C PRO A 305 14.04 7.19 -11.59
N THR A 306 14.10 5.85 -11.62
CA THR A 306 12.96 5.00 -11.98
C THR A 306 11.70 5.26 -11.17
N PRO A 307 11.73 5.51 -9.83
CA PRO A 307 10.51 5.82 -9.09
C PRO A 307 9.82 7.07 -9.61
N PHE A 308 10.59 8.10 -10.02
CA PHE A 308 10.05 9.30 -10.65
C PHE A 308 9.35 8.98 -11.98
N TYR A 309 9.96 8.15 -12.83
CA TYR A 309 9.33 7.73 -14.09
C TYR A 309 8.04 6.93 -13.84
N GLU A 310 8.05 6.03 -12.86
CA GLU A 310 6.86 5.29 -12.44
C GLU A 310 5.74 6.23 -11.96
N ILE A 311 6.05 7.30 -11.21
CA ILE A 311 5.05 8.32 -10.82
C ILE A 311 4.40 8.94 -12.06
N LEU A 312 5.20 9.37 -13.04
CA LEU A 312 4.67 9.99 -14.27
C LEU A 312 3.81 9.00 -15.07
N MET A 313 4.25 7.75 -15.17
CA MET A 313 3.51 6.70 -15.86
C MET A 313 2.21 6.36 -15.12
N MET A 314 2.21 6.29 -13.79
CA MET A 314 0.99 6.08 -12.99
C MET A 314 0.02 7.26 -13.11
N LEU A 315 0.50 8.50 -13.17
CA LEU A 315 -0.36 9.67 -13.43
C LEU A 315 -1.01 9.59 -14.81
N LEU A 316 -0.25 9.19 -15.84
CA LEU A 316 -0.77 8.98 -17.19
C LEU A 316 -1.80 7.85 -17.24
N ILE A 317 -1.48 6.68 -16.67
CA ILE A 317 -2.38 5.52 -16.62
C ILE A 317 -3.64 5.86 -15.85
N PHE A 318 -3.52 6.54 -14.72
CA PHE A 318 -4.67 7.02 -13.95
C PHE A 318 -5.54 7.92 -14.81
N GLY A 319 -4.96 8.89 -15.51
CA GLY A 319 -5.67 9.77 -16.44
C GLY A 319 -6.42 9.01 -17.54
N ILE A 320 -5.76 8.04 -18.17
CA ILE A 320 -6.37 7.15 -19.18
C ILE A 320 -7.57 6.41 -18.59
N LEU A 321 -7.39 5.72 -17.46
CA LEU A 321 -8.47 4.97 -16.80
C LEU A 321 -9.61 5.89 -16.35
N TRP A 322 -9.28 7.08 -15.86
CA TRP A 322 -10.25 8.07 -15.38
C TRP A 322 -11.12 8.65 -16.50
N VAL A 323 -10.58 8.74 -17.71
CA VAL A 323 -11.33 9.09 -18.91
C VAL A 323 -12.15 7.88 -19.40
N LEU A 324 -11.54 6.69 -19.47
CA LEU A 324 -12.17 5.48 -20.01
C LEU A 324 -13.28 4.89 -19.13
N ARG A 325 -13.31 5.19 -17.83
CA ARG A 325 -14.34 4.67 -16.89
C ARG A 325 -15.79 5.06 -17.22
N LYS A 326 -15.99 6.09 -18.05
CA LYS A 326 -17.31 6.58 -18.49
C LYS A 326 -17.78 5.91 -19.79
N PRO A 327 -16.99 5.89 -20.88
CA PRO A 327 -17.40 5.24 -22.13
C PRO A 327 -17.41 3.70 -22.06
N LEU A 328 -16.55 3.08 -21.23
CA LEU A 328 -16.52 1.62 -21.10
C LEU A 328 -17.66 1.12 -20.20
N LYS A 329 -18.71 0.58 -20.83
CA LYS A 329 -19.90 0.04 -20.14
C LYS A 329 -19.84 -1.46 -19.84
N VAL A 330 -18.93 -2.19 -20.48
CA VAL A 330 -18.77 -3.63 -20.31
C VAL A 330 -18.13 -3.91 -18.95
N PRO A 331 -18.80 -4.61 -18.01
CA PRO A 331 -18.23 -4.91 -16.70
C PRO A 331 -16.94 -5.72 -16.81
N GLY A 332 -15.89 -5.29 -16.12
CA GLY A 332 -14.56 -5.91 -16.09
C GLY A 332 -13.59 -5.41 -17.16
N LEU A 333 -14.08 -4.74 -18.21
CA LEU A 333 -13.22 -4.29 -19.31
C LEU A 333 -12.24 -3.19 -18.87
N LEU A 334 -12.65 -2.29 -17.97
CA LEU A 334 -11.75 -1.25 -17.47
C LEU A 334 -10.63 -1.86 -16.62
N PHE A 335 -10.94 -2.90 -15.84
CA PHE A 335 -9.92 -3.64 -15.09
C PHE A 335 -8.91 -4.34 -16.01
N PHE A 336 -9.36 -4.98 -17.09
CA PHE A 336 -8.43 -5.58 -18.05
C PHE A 336 -7.57 -4.54 -18.77
N VAL A 337 -8.13 -3.38 -19.13
CA VAL A 337 -7.34 -2.25 -19.66
C VAL A 337 -6.26 -1.83 -18.66
N TYR A 338 -6.60 -1.73 -17.37
CA TYR A 338 -5.62 -1.47 -16.30
C TYR A 338 -4.51 -2.53 -16.27
N LEU A 339 -4.84 -3.82 -16.32
CA LEU A 339 -3.83 -4.89 -16.33
C LEU A 339 -2.87 -4.77 -17.52
N ALA A 340 -3.39 -4.43 -18.71
CA ALA A 340 -2.53 -4.20 -19.87
C ALA A 340 -1.61 -2.99 -19.68
N LEU A 341 -2.14 -1.87 -19.18
CA LEU A 341 -1.35 -0.66 -18.97
C LEU A 341 -0.25 -0.84 -17.92
N ILE A 342 -0.55 -1.50 -16.79
CA ILE A 342 0.45 -1.82 -15.76
C ILE A 342 1.48 -2.81 -16.29
N ALA A 343 1.08 -3.81 -17.07
CA ALA A 343 2.03 -4.75 -17.65
C ALA A 343 3.00 -4.08 -18.64
N VAL A 344 2.50 -3.17 -19.47
CA VAL A 344 3.35 -2.37 -20.37
C VAL A 344 4.29 -1.48 -19.57
N GLU A 345 3.77 -0.77 -18.57
CA GLU A 345 4.58 0.10 -17.72
C GLU A 345 5.70 -0.69 -17.03
N ARG A 346 5.35 -1.81 -16.40
CA ARG A 346 6.31 -2.64 -15.69
C ARG A 346 7.38 -3.18 -16.63
N PHE A 347 6.98 -3.66 -17.82
CA PHE A 347 7.92 -4.15 -18.83
C PHE A 347 8.90 -3.06 -19.29
N LEU A 348 8.45 -1.81 -19.46
CA LEU A 348 9.30 -0.70 -19.88
C LEU A 348 10.27 -0.26 -18.78
N ILE A 349 9.78 -0.10 -17.54
CA ILE A 349 10.61 0.30 -16.40
C ILE A 349 11.66 -0.77 -16.09
N GLU A 350 11.32 -2.05 -16.24
CA GLU A 350 12.23 -3.15 -15.99
C GLU A 350 13.50 -3.10 -16.85
N LYS A 351 13.44 -2.52 -18.06
CA LYS A 351 14.61 -2.34 -18.94
C LYS A 351 15.67 -1.40 -18.39
N ILE A 352 15.28 -0.52 -17.48
CA ILE A 352 16.15 0.47 -16.85
C ILE A 352 16.30 0.22 -15.35
N ARG A 353 15.72 -0.87 -14.81
CA ARG A 353 15.86 -1.31 -13.43
C ARG A 353 17.02 -2.26 -13.26
N VAL A 354 17.49 -2.35 -12.03
CA VAL A 354 18.54 -3.29 -11.63
C VAL A 354 17.83 -4.48 -11.02
N ASN A 355 17.70 -5.57 -11.76
CA ASN A 355 17.08 -6.79 -11.28
C ASN A 355 17.85 -8.02 -11.77
N VAL A 356 17.68 -9.12 -11.02
CA VAL A 356 18.25 -10.41 -11.39
C VAL A 356 17.48 -10.97 -12.59
N HIS A 357 18.21 -11.30 -13.66
CA HIS A 357 17.66 -11.96 -14.83
C HIS A 357 17.74 -13.48 -14.69
N HIS A 358 16.69 -14.16 -15.12
CA HIS A 358 16.62 -15.62 -15.19
C HIS A 358 16.65 -16.06 -16.66
N ASP A 359 17.35 -17.16 -16.95
CA ASP A 359 17.31 -17.78 -18.26
C ASP A 359 16.03 -18.61 -18.39
N VAL A 360 15.09 -18.15 -19.22
CA VAL A 360 13.81 -18.82 -19.46
C VAL A 360 13.65 -19.05 -20.96
N PHE A 361 13.58 -20.33 -21.36
CA PHE A 361 13.50 -20.75 -22.78
C PHE A 361 14.60 -20.14 -23.68
N GLY A 362 15.82 -19.94 -23.14
CA GLY A 362 16.95 -19.36 -23.87
C GLY A 362 16.91 -17.83 -24.00
N MET A 363 15.95 -17.16 -23.35
CA MET A 363 15.87 -15.70 -23.25
C MET A 363 16.16 -15.25 -21.81
N ARG A 364 16.99 -14.21 -21.66
CA ARG A 364 17.25 -13.57 -20.36
C ARG A 364 16.08 -12.65 -20.00
N MET A 365 15.24 -13.07 -19.07
CA MET A 365 14.09 -12.29 -18.59
C MET A 365 14.10 -12.20 -17.07
N SER A 366 13.78 -11.03 -16.54
CA SER A 366 13.44 -10.82 -15.13
C SER A 366 12.11 -11.47 -14.77
N GLN A 367 11.89 -11.72 -13.48
CA GLN A 367 10.61 -12.18 -12.97
C GLN A 367 9.46 -11.19 -13.31
N ALA A 368 9.73 -9.88 -13.27
CA ALA A 368 8.75 -8.85 -13.58
C ALA A 368 8.34 -8.85 -15.06
N GLU A 369 9.25 -9.13 -15.99
CA GLU A 369 8.93 -9.28 -17.41
C GLU A 369 8.00 -10.47 -17.67
N ILE A 370 8.29 -11.61 -17.03
CA ILE A 370 7.46 -12.82 -17.15
C ILE A 370 6.04 -12.55 -16.63
N ILE A 371 5.92 -11.93 -15.45
CA ILE A 371 4.63 -11.54 -14.88
C ILE A 371 3.91 -10.55 -15.82
N SER A 372 4.62 -9.58 -16.40
CA SER A 372 4.05 -8.60 -17.32
C SER A 372 3.47 -9.26 -18.58
N VAL A 373 4.19 -10.20 -19.18
CA VAL A 373 3.68 -10.98 -20.33
C VAL A 373 2.44 -11.77 -19.94
N GLY A 374 2.44 -12.43 -18.77
CA GLY A 374 1.27 -13.13 -18.24
C GLY A 374 0.06 -12.21 -18.06
N LEU A 375 0.26 -11.03 -17.48
CA LEU A 375 -0.79 -10.02 -17.29
C LEU A 375 -1.34 -9.48 -18.62
N LEU A 376 -0.51 -9.31 -19.64
CA LEU A 376 -0.96 -8.94 -20.98
C LEU A 376 -1.86 -10.01 -21.60
N LEU A 377 -1.48 -11.28 -21.48
CA LEU A 377 -2.30 -12.40 -21.97
C LEU A 377 -3.63 -12.49 -21.22
N ILE A 378 -3.62 -12.38 -19.89
CA ILE A 378 -4.83 -12.35 -19.06
C ILE A 378 -5.72 -11.17 -19.46
N SER A 379 -5.14 -9.99 -19.68
CA SER A 379 -5.86 -8.80 -20.13
C SER A 379 -6.53 -9.02 -21.49
N LEU A 380 -5.79 -9.55 -22.46
CA LEU A 380 -6.31 -9.78 -23.81
C LEU A 380 -7.45 -10.80 -23.81
N ILE A 381 -7.21 -11.98 -23.21
CA ILE A 381 -8.20 -13.06 -23.14
C ILE A 381 -9.42 -12.62 -22.34
N GLY A 382 -9.20 -11.98 -21.19
CA GLY A 382 -10.24 -11.45 -20.33
C GLY A 382 -11.11 -10.40 -21.02
N SER A 383 -10.49 -9.46 -21.74
CA SER A 383 -11.18 -8.44 -22.53
C SER A 383 -12.06 -9.06 -23.62
N ILE A 384 -11.50 -10.01 -24.39
CA ILE A 384 -12.26 -10.74 -25.42
C ILE A 384 -13.45 -11.47 -24.80
N TYR A 385 -13.23 -12.16 -23.68
CA TYR A 385 -14.27 -12.92 -22.98
C TYR A 385 -15.41 -12.02 -22.48
N VAL A 386 -15.11 -10.91 -21.79
CA VAL A 386 -16.17 -10.03 -21.25
C VAL A 386 -16.92 -9.30 -22.36
N ILE A 387 -16.25 -8.92 -23.44
CA ILE A 387 -16.88 -8.32 -24.63
C ILE A 387 -17.80 -9.34 -25.30
N TRP A 388 -17.33 -10.57 -25.51
CA TRP A 388 -18.14 -11.64 -26.10
C TRP A 388 -19.37 -11.94 -25.24
N ARG A 389 -19.20 -12.09 -23.92
CA ARG A 389 -20.30 -12.35 -22.98
C ARG A 389 -21.33 -11.22 -22.98
N TYR A 390 -20.86 -9.96 -23.00
CA TYR A 390 -21.71 -8.78 -23.05
C TYR A 390 -22.52 -8.69 -24.36
N ARG A 391 -21.88 -8.95 -25.50
CA ARG A 391 -22.57 -8.98 -26.82
C ARG A 391 -23.56 -10.13 -26.95
N SER A 392 -23.32 -11.24 -26.26
CA SER A 392 -24.18 -12.42 -26.30
C SER A 392 -25.42 -12.32 -25.40
N GLY A 393 -25.71 -11.17 -24.78
CA GLY A 393 -26.88 -10.94 -23.92
C GLY A 393 -26.79 -11.54 -22.50
N LYS A 394 -25.93 -12.53 -22.29
CA LYS A 394 -25.75 -13.30 -21.03
C LYS A 394 -25.34 -12.47 -19.80
N THR A 395 -24.88 -11.24 -19.98
CA THR A 395 -24.55 -10.33 -18.87
C THR A 395 -25.78 -9.56 -18.35
N GLN A 396 -26.81 -9.34 -19.18
CA GLN A 396 -28.05 -8.70 -18.73
C GLN A 396 -28.90 -9.66 -17.89
N GLU A 397 -28.91 -10.96 -18.23
CA GLU A 397 -29.59 -12.00 -17.46
C GLU A 397 -28.94 -12.23 -16.09
N ALA A 398 -27.61 -12.31 -16.01
CA ALA A 398 -26.89 -12.55 -14.75
C ALA A 398 -26.92 -11.38 -13.73
N VAL A 399 -27.20 -10.14 -14.18
CA VAL A 399 -27.40 -8.98 -13.29
C VAL A 399 -28.88 -8.87 -12.85
N ALA A 400 -29.81 -9.50 -13.57
CA ALA A 400 -31.21 -9.59 -13.17
C ALA A 400 -31.48 -10.74 -12.18
N GLU A 401 -30.61 -11.75 -12.13
CA GLU A 401 -30.77 -12.97 -11.31
C GLU A 401 -29.94 -13.02 -10.01
N GLY A 402 -29.05 -12.05 -9.77
CA GLY A 402 -28.20 -11.98 -8.55
C GLY A 402 -28.44 -10.72 -7.74
#